data_AF-A0A376TTF6-F1
#
_entry.id   AF-A0A376TTF6-F1
#
_cell.length_a   1.000
_cell.length_b   1.000
_cell.length_c   1.000
_cell.angle_alpha   90.00
_cell.angle_beta   90.00
_cell.angle_gamma   90.00
#
_symmetry.space_group_name_H-M   'P 1'
#
loop_
_entity.id
_entity.type
_entity.pdbx_description
1 polymer ?
#
loop_
_entity_poly.entity_id
_entity_poly.type
_entity_poly.pdbx_seq_one_letter_code
_entity_poly.pdbx_strand_id
1 'polypeptide(L)' 'MTDNGNVILDVHGMEILDPIAMENAINAIPGVVTVGLFANRGADVALIGTPDGVKTIVK' A
#
# COMPACT_ATOMS: atom_id res chain seq x y z
N MET A 1 -11.28 -10.93 -10.71
CA MET A 1 -11.00 -9.96 -11.78
C MET A 1 -11.40 -8.59 -11.28
N THR A 2 -10.61 -7.55 -11.56
CA THR A 2 -10.94 -6.17 -11.15
C THR A 2 -12.09 -5.60 -11.98
N ASP A 3 -12.61 -4.44 -11.58
CA ASP A 3 -13.52 -3.60 -12.38
C ASP A 3 -12.92 -3.25 -13.77
N ASN A 4 -11.63 -2.95 -13.84
CA ASN A 4 -10.89 -2.72 -15.09
C ASN A 4 -10.53 -4.02 -15.87
N GLY A 5 -11.06 -5.18 -15.46
CA GLY A 5 -10.83 -6.44 -16.17
C GLY A 5 -9.47 -7.11 -15.94
N ASN A 6 -8.66 -6.61 -15.00
CA ASN A 6 -7.31 -7.14 -14.74
C ASN A 6 -7.33 -8.29 -13.73
N VAL A 7 -6.24 -9.07 -13.72
CA VAL A 7 -5.95 -10.06 -12.68
C VAL A 7 -5.23 -9.39 -11.50
N ILE A 8 -5.31 -10.03 -10.32
CA ILE A 8 -4.60 -9.60 -9.12
C ILE A 8 -3.58 -10.69 -8.78
N LEU A 9 -2.36 -10.29 -8.42
CA LEU A 9 -1.32 -11.18 -7.90
C LEU A 9 -1.03 -10.81 -6.44
N ASP A 10 -1.35 -11.72 -5.52
CA ASP A 10 -1.00 -11.60 -4.10
C ASP A 10 0.41 -12.12 -3.87
N VAL A 11 1.33 -11.25 -3.47
CA VAL A 11 2.75 -11.58 -3.27
C VAL A 11 3.03 -11.78 -1.78
N HIS A 12 3.45 -12.99 -1.41
CA HIS A 12 3.72 -13.39 -0.03
C HIS A 12 5.22 -13.45 0.27
N GLY A 13 5.58 -13.43 1.56
CA GLY A 13 6.94 -13.66 2.04
C GLY A 13 7.90 -12.49 1.85
N MET A 14 7.40 -11.30 1.51
CA MET A 14 8.21 -10.09 1.42
C MET A 14 8.38 -9.46 2.81
N GLU A 15 9.61 -9.11 3.15
CA GLU A 15 9.92 -8.16 4.21
C GLU A 15 10.22 -6.79 3.56
N ILE A 16 9.27 -5.87 3.61
CA ILE A 16 9.35 -4.60 2.90
C ILE A 16 10.04 -3.56 3.81
N LEU A 17 11.36 -3.54 3.77
CA LEU A 17 12.20 -2.64 4.58
C LEU A 17 12.18 -1.18 4.08
N ASP A 18 12.05 -0.98 2.77
CA ASP A 18 11.88 0.32 2.13
C ASP A 18 10.61 0.32 1.25
N PRO A 19 9.46 0.76 1.80
CA PRO A 19 8.20 0.74 1.08
C PRO A 19 8.18 1.66 -0.16
N ILE A 20 8.92 2.78 -0.15
CA ILE A 20 8.94 3.73 -1.28
C ILE A 20 9.74 3.12 -2.44
N ALA A 21 10.92 2.57 -2.15
CA ALA A 21 11.72 1.91 -3.17
C ALA A 21 10.99 0.72 -3.79
N MET A 22 10.30 -0.08 -2.97
CA MET A 22 9.50 -1.22 -3.43
C MET A 22 8.31 -0.78 -4.30
N GLU A 23 7.55 0.24 -3.88
CA GLU A 23 6.43 0.78 -4.66
C GLU A 23 6.91 1.27 -6.04
N ASN A 24 8.01 2.01 -6.08
CA ASN A 24 8.61 2.51 -7.32
C ASN A 24 9.10 1.37 -8.23
N ALA A 25 9.71 0.34 -7.64
CA ALA A 25 10.19 -0.83 -8.38
C ALA A 25 9.05 -1.61 -9.03
N ILE A 26 7.95 -1.86 -8.30
CA ILE A 26 6.79 -2.60 -8.84
C ILE A 26 6.08 -1.80 -9.92
N ASN A 27 5.87 -0.49 -9.71
CA ASN A 27 5.26 0.38 -10.71
C ASN A 27 6.08 0.50 -12.01
N ALA A 28 7.39 0.23 -11.97
CA ALA A 28 8.25 0.25 -13.16
C ALA A 28 8.15 -1.03 -14.03
N ILE A 29 7.46 -2.08 -13.57
CA ILE A 29 7.34 -3.34 -14.31
C ILE A 29 6.27 -3.19 -15.40
N PRO A 30 6.61 -3.38 -16.70
CA PRO A 30 5.62 -3.33 -17.78
C PRO A 30 4.48 -4.32 -17.55
N GLY A 31 3.24 -3.84 -17.67
CA GLY A 31 2.02 -4.62 -17.45
C GLY A 31 1.48 -4.53 -16.02
N VAL A 32 2.23 -3.99 -15.06
CA VAL A 32 1.66 -3.59 -13.77
C VAL A 32 0.75 -2.39 -13.99
N VAL A 33 -0.50 -2.51 -13.57
CA VAL A 33 -1.47 -1.42 -13.59
C VAL A 33 -1.39 -0.59 -12.30
N THR A 34 -1.24 -1.27 -11.16
CA THR A 34 -1.11 -0.64 -9.84
C THR A 34 -0.48 -1.62 -8.85
N VAL A 35 0.08 -1.09 -7.76
CA VAL A 35 0.54 -1.83 -6.59
C VAL A 35 -0.19 -1.33 -5.35
N GLY A 36 -0.54 -2.25 -4.44
CA GLY A 36 -1.22 -1.90 -3.19
C GLY A 36 -0.35 -1.21 -2.14
N LEU A 37 0.77 -0.60 -2.51
CA LEU A 37 1.65 0.16 -1.63
C LEU A 37 1.35 1.65 -1.75
N PHE A 38 1.11 2.30 -0.60
CA PHE A 38 0.82 3.72 -0.48
C PHE A 38 1.96 4.39 0.31
N ALA A 39 3.19 4.27 -0.18
CA ALA A 39 4.40 4.74 0.49
C ALA A 39 4.83 6.12 0.00
N ASN A 40 4.83 6.36 -1.33
CA ASN A 40 5.07 7.70 -1.89
C ASN A 40 4.04 8.71 -1.39
N ARG A 41 2.77 8.27 -1.29
CA ARG A 41 1.65 9.01 -0.69
C ARG A 41 1.04 8.19 0.44
N GLY A 42 1.68 8.24 1.61
CA GLY A 42 1.12 7.71 2.86
C GLY A 42 0.00 8.57 3.46
N ALA A 43 -0.58 8.12 4.56
CA ALA A 43 -1.60 8.87 5.30
C ALA A 43 -1.02 10.13 5.97
N ASP A 44 -1.74 11.26 5.92
CA ASP A 44 -1.40 12.47 6.67
C ASP A 44 -1.96 12.42 8.10
N VAL A 45 -3.09 11.74 8.27
CA VAL A 45 -3.75 11.50 9.55
C VAL A 45 -4.26 10.05 9.58
N ALA A 46 -4.01 9.33 10.67
CA ALA A 46 -4.55 8.01 10.93
C ALA A 46 -5.46 8.04 12.16
N LEU A 47 -6.71 7.59 11.98
CA LEU A 47 -7.67 7.38 13.06
C LEU A 47 -7.70 5.89 13.41
N ILE A 48 -7.17 5.53 14.58
CA ILE A 48 -7.02 4.15 15.02
C ILE A 48 -8.08 3.86 16.08
N GLY A 49 -8.99 2.93 15.79
CA GLY A 49 -9.92 2.40 16.78
C GLY A 49 -9.18 1.53 17.79
N THR A 50 -9.24 1.90 19.06
CA THR A 50 -8.67 1.13 20.18
C THR A 50 -9.75 0.84 21.22
N PRO A 51 -9.56 -0.13 22.15
CA PRO A 51 -10.51 -0.37 23.23
C PRO A 51 -10.81 0.87 24.09
N ASP A 52 -9.86 1.81 24.18
CA ASP A 52 -9.99 3.05 24.96
C ASP A 52 -10.60 4.22 24.15
N GLY A 53 -10.98 3.97 22.89
CA GLY A 53 -11.54 4.97 21.98
C GLY A 53 -10.69 5.22 20.72
N VAL A 54 -11.00 6.29 20.01
CA VAL A 54 -10.29 6.65 18.76
C VAL A 54 -8.99 7.39 19.08
N LYS A 55 -7.87 6.86 18.62
CA LYS A 55 -6.56 7.53 18.66
C LYS A 55 -6.28 8.21 17.32
N THR A 56 -6.01 9.51 17.35
CA THR A 56 -5.58 10.27 16.16
C THR A 56 -4.06 10.34 16.13
N ILE A 57 -3.44 9.92 15.02
CA ILE A 57 -2.02 10.12 14.73
C ILE A 57 -1.92 11.06 13.53
N VAL A 58 -1.11 12.11 13.65
CA VAL A 58 -0.84 13.07 12.57
C VAL A 58 0.63 12.94 12.17
N LYS A 59 0.93 13.08 10.88
CA LYS A 59 2.29 13.05 10.33
C LYS A 59 3.18 14.17 10.87
#